data_AF-A0A2E3W2S5-F1
#
_entry.id   AF-A0A2E3W2S5-F1
#
_cell.length_a   1.000
_cell.length_b   1.000
_cell.length_c   1.000
_cell.angle_alpha   90.00
_cell.angle_beta   90.00
_cell.angle_gamma   90.00
#
_symmetry.space_group_name_H-M   'P 1'
#
loop_
_entity.id
_entity.type
_entity.pdbx_description
1 polymer ?
#
loop_
_entity_poly.entity_id
_entity_poly.type
_entity_poly.pdbx_seq_one_letter_code
_entity_poly.pdbx_strand_id
1 'polypeptide(L)'
;MFLFIGCGKGALPWDKSQVGIQSVKPAEPEAFTYELGNASCTTGHHSFNSLAATCEALLNNELNNDCVENKRLKLYDSHCSNS
;
A
#
# COMPACT_ATOMS: atom_id res chain seq x y z
N MET A 1 63.33 -24.15 6.27
CA MET A 1 63.29 -23.68 4.87
C MET A 1 62.29 -22.55 4.80
N PHE A 2 62.78 -21.31 4.84
CA PHE A 2 61.96 -20.10 4.74
C PHE A 2 61.84 -19.72 3.27
N LEU A 3 60.62 -19.58 2.77
CA LEU A 3 60.34 -18.99 1.47
C LEU A 3 59.40 -17.79 1.70
N PHE A 4 60.00 -16.60 1.65
CA PHE A 4 59.29 -15.34 1.44
C PHE A 4 59.02 -15.21 -0.06
N ILE A 5 57.75 -15.08 -0.48
CA ILE A 5 57.39 -14.59 -1.82
C ILE A 5 56.26 -13.56 -1.66
N GLY A 6 56.65 -12.28 -1.77
CA GLY A 6 56.18 -11.39 -2.84
C GLY A 6 54.71 -10.98 -2.89
N CYS A 7 54.48 -9.71 -2.55
CA CYS A 7 53.25 -8.95 -2.72
C CYS A 7 52.87 -8.74 -4.21
N GLY A 8 51.61 -9.01 -4.57
CA GLY A 8 51.05 -8.74 -5.90
C GLY A 8 49.71 -8.02 -5.79
N LYS A 9 49.70 -6.75 -6.21
CA LYS A 9 48.54 -5.85 -6.33
C LYS A 9 47.33 -6.54 -6.99
N GLY A 10 46.26 -6.72 -6.23
CA GLY A 10 44.92 -6.94 -6.76
C GLY A 10 44.01 -5.84 -6.22
N ALA A 11 44.08 -4.65 -6.83
CA ALA A 11 43.05 -3.64 -6.62
C ALA A 11 41.75 -4.21 -7.17
N LEU A 12 40.87 -4.69 -6.29
CA LEU A 12 39.52 -5.03 -6.65
C LEU A 12 38.86 -3.74 -7.17
N PRO A 13 38.33 -3.71 -8.40
CA PRO A 13 37.49 -2.62 -8.82
C PRO A 13 36.19 -2.78 -8.02
N TRP A 14 36.10 -2.09 -6.89
CA TRP A 14 34.80 -1.73 -6.34
C TRP A 14 34.12 -0.89 -7.41
N ASP A 15 33.24 -1.56 -8.16
CA ASP A 15 32.28 -0.95 -9.04
C ASP A 15 31.47 0.02 -8.19
N LYS A 16 31.81 1.31 -8.29
CA LYS A 16 31.00 2.41 -7.77
C LYS A 16 29.82 2.58 -8.71
N SER A 17 28.98 1.55 -8.83
CA SER A 17 27.65 1.70 -9.37
C SER A 17 26.90 2.60 -8.41
N GLN A 18 26.91 3.88 -8.75
CA GLN A 18 26.15 4.92 -8.09
C GLN A 18 24.71 4.41 -8.09
N VAL A 19 24.23 4.00 -6.91
CA VAL A 19 22.79 3.82 -6.67
C VAL A 19 22.20 5.21 -6.80
N GLY A 20 21.92 5.64 -8.03
CA GLY A 20 21.12 6.81 -8.29
C GLY A 20 19.79 6.54 -7.64
N ILE A 21 19.51 7.21 -6.52
CA ILE A 21 18.18 7.19 -5.92
C ILE A 21 17.28 7.80 -6.98
N GLN A 22 16.61 6.94 -7.73
CA GLN A 22 15.66 7.35 -8.74
C GLN A 22 14.57 8.11 -7.98
N SER A 23 14.47 9.41 -8.25
CA SER A 23 13.44 10.25 -7.68
C SER A 23 12.11 9.79 -8.27
N VAL A 24 11.51 8.78 -7.64
CA VAL A 24 10.17 8.31 -7.99
C VAL A 24 9.23 9.38 -7.50
N LYS A 25 8.36 9.87 -8.39
CA LYS A 25 7.29 10.79 -8.01
C LYS A 25 6.50 10.15 -6.84
N PRO A 26 6.18 10.89 -5.77
CA PRO A 26 5.30 10.40 -4.73
C PRO A 26 4.01 9.84 -5.35
N ALA A 27 3.52 8.71 -4.83
CA ALA A 27 2.22 8.21 -5.23
C ALA A 27 1.18 9.30 -4.95
N GLU A 28 0.44 9.69 -5.98
CA GLU A 28 -0.66 10.62 -5.81
C GLU A 28 -1.74 9.96 -4.93
N PRO A 29 -2.46 10.72 -4.08
CA PRO A 29 -3.56 10.18 -3.31
C PRO A 29 -4.62 9.64 -4.27
N GLU A 30 -4.86 8.33 -4.22
CA GLU A 30 -5.90 7.68 -5.00
C GLU A 30 -7.26 7.92 -4.35
N ALA A 31 -8.19 8.50 -5.12
CA ALA A 31 -9.56 8.61 -4.68
C ALA A 31 -10.19 7.22 -4.63
N PHE A 32 -10.81 6.88 -3.51
CA PHE A 32 -11.49 5.60 -3.32
C PHE A 32 -13.00 5.82 -3.27
N THR A 33 -13.73 5.08 -4.10
CA THR A 33 -15.19 5.14 -4.15
C THR A 33 -15.81 3.78 -3.90
N TYR A 34 -16.98 3.76 -3.26
CA TYR A 34 -17.79 2.55 -3.16
C TYR A 34 -19.27 2.88 -3.08
N GLU A 35 -20.08 1.96 -3.62
CA GLU A 35 -21.51 1.86 -3.38
C GLU A 35 -21.85 0.37 -3.31
N LEU A 36 -22.31 -0.09 -2.14
CA LEU A 36 -22.65 -1.49 -1.92
C LEU A 36 -24.15 -1.59 -1.65
N GLY A 37 -24.79 -2.60 -2.25
CA GLY A 37 -26.22 -2.81 -2.04
C GLY A 37 -26.65 -4.25 -2.20
N ASN A 38 -27.89 -4.51 -1.81
CA ASN A 38 -28.62 -5.73 -2.08
C ASN A 38 -30.05 -5.35 -2.54
N ALA A 39 -30.98 -6.31 -2.64
CA ALA A 39 -32.34 -6.04 -3.10
C ALA A 39 -33.15 -5.10 -2.17
N SER A 40 -32.74 -4.96 -0.91
CA SER A 40 -33.48 -4.23 0.12
C SER A 40 -32.82 -2.94 0.58
N CYS A 41 -31.52 -2.75 0.34
CA CYS A 41 -30.77 -1.66 0.96
C CYS A 41 -29.45 -1.32 0.24
N THR A 42 -28.97 -0.08 0.43
CA THR A 42 -27.73 0.46 -0.17
C THR A 42 -26.98 1.34 0.83
N THR A 43 -25.65 1.30 0.79
CA THR A 43 -24.79 2.24 1.53
C THR A 43 -24.94 3.68 1.01
N GLY A 44 -25.37 3.85 -0.24
CA GLY A 44 -25.18 5.10 -0.98
C GLY A 44 -23.77 5.19 -1.57
N HIS A 45 -23.57 6.22 -2.41
CA HIS A 45 -22.30 6.45 -3.09
C HIS A 45 -21.34 7.26 -2.20
N HIS A 46 -20.19 6.69 -1.89
CA HIS A 46 -19.14 7.33 -1.12
C HIS A 46 -17.88 7.57 -1.95
N SER A 47 -17.17 8.66 -1.65
CA SER A 47 -15.89 9.02 -2.25
C SER A 47 -14.99 9.63 -1.20
N PHE A 48 -13.75 9.13 -1.10
CA PHE A 48 -12.77 9.56 -0.12
C PHE A 48 -11.43 9.85 -0.80
N ASN A 49 -10.70 10.82 -0.25
CA ASN A 49 -9.38 11.21 -0.74
C ASN A 49 -8.23 10.37 -0.14
N SER A 50 -8.56 9.36 0.67
CA SER A 50 -7.57 8.47 1.27
C SER A 50 -8.16 7.09 1.59
N LEU A 51 -7.28 6.09 1.55
CA LEU A 51 -7.61 4.74 1.99
C LEU A 51 -8.02 4.70 3.46
N ALA A 52 -7.32 5.45 4.33
CA ALA A 52 -7.65 5.53 5.75
C ALA A 52 -9.10 6.01 6.00
N ALA A 53 -9.53 7.08 5.33
CA ALA A 53 -10.91 7.58 5.46
C ALA A 53 -11.93 6.57 4.92
N THR A 54 -11.57 5.81 3.89
CA THR A 54 -12.40 4.73 3.36
C THR A 54 -12.56 3.60 4.38
N CYS A 55 -11.48 3.18 5.03
CA CYS A 55 -11.49 2.10 6.01
C CYS A 55 -12.35 2.44 7.23
N GLU A 56 -12.24 3.68 7.73
CA GLU A 56 -13.12 4.20 8.79
C GLU A 56 -14.59 4.23 8.33
N ALA A 57 -14.84 4.70 7.09
CA ALA A 57 -16.17 4.75 6.53
C ALA A 57 -16.82 3.37 6.41
N LEU A 58 -16.06 2.33 6.01
CA LEU A 58 -16.59 0.96 5.88
C LEU A 58 -17.07 0.38 7.21
N LEU A 59 -16.48 0.79 8.33
CA LEU A 59 -16.88 0.35 9.68
C LEU A 59 -18.01 1.19 10.29
N ASN A 60 -18.33 2.36 9.71
CA ASN A 60 -19.36 3.25 10.23
C ASN A 60 -20.77 2.83 9.78
N ASN A 61 -21.56 2.24 10.67
CA ASN A 61 -22.91 1.78 10.32
C ASN A 61 -23.85 2.92 9.92
N GLU A 62 -23.81 4.06 10.62
CA GLU A 62 -24.69 5.21 10.33
C GLU A 62 -24.43 5.76 8.92
N LEU A 63 -23.14 5.95 8.57
CA LEU A 63 -22.75 6.44 7.25
C LEU A 63 -23.19 5.50 6.12
N ASN A 64 -23.25 4.20 6.41
CA ASN A 64 -23.66 3.17 5.45
C ASN A 64 -25.14 2.80 5.54
N ASN A 65 -25.98 3.63 6.16
CA ASN A 65 -27.42 3.37 6.35
C ASN A 65 -27.73 2.02 7.02
N ASP A 66 -26.83 1.53 7.87
CA ASP A 66 -26.88 0.19 8.49
C ASP A 66 -27.00 -0.97 7.46
N CYS A 67 -26.48 -0.74 6.24
CA CYS A 67 -26.65 -1.64 5.12
C CYS A 67 -25.45 -2.59 4.95
N VAL A 68 -25.76 -3.82 4.50
CA VAL A 68 -24.82 -4.76 3.89
C VAL A 68 -23.48 -4.95 4.64
N GLU A 69 -23.53 -5.07 5.97
CA GLU A 69 -22.35 -5.20 6.85
C GLU A 69 -21.33 -6.22 6.34
N ASN A 70 -21.76 -7.45 6.01
CA ASN A 70 -20.86 -8.49 5.50
C ASN A 70 -20.12 -8.08 4.21
N LYS A 71 -20.74 -7.28 3.34
CA LYS A 71 -20.07 -6.78 2.12
C LYS A 71 -19.07 -5.68 2.46
N ARG A 72 -19.39 -4.82 3.43
CA ARG A 72 -18.50 -3.78 3.94
C ARG A 72 -17.27 -4.39 4.60
N LEU A 73 -17.45 -5.36 5.50
CA LEU A 73 -16.36 -6.07 6.16
C LEU A 73 -15.49 -6.82 5.17
N LYS A 74 -16.07 -7.46 4.15
CA LYS A 74 -15.28 -8.11 3.09
C LYS A 74 -14.42 -7.11 2.30
N LEU A 75 -14.96 -5.92 2.01
CA LEU A 75 -14.22 -4.86 1.32
C LEU A 75 -13.15 -4.24 2.22
N TYR A 76 -13.45 -4.09 3.51
CA TYR A 76 -12.49 -3.70 4.53
C TYR A 76 -11.34 -4.71 4.59
N ASP A 77 -11.63 -5.99 4.66
CA ASP A 77 -10.61 -7.03 4.76
C ASP A 77 -9.66 -7.02 3.55
N SER A 78 -10.17 -6.73 2.35
CA SER A 78 -9.37 -6.71 1.12
C SER A 78 -8.49 -5.47 0.95
N HIS A 79 -8.82 -4.35 1.59
CA HIS A 79 -8.12 -3.07 1.37
C HIS A 79 -7.49 -2.47 2.64
N CYS A 80 -7.98 -2.83 3.83
CA CYS A 80 -7.65 -2.19 5.10
C CYS A 80 -6.89 -3.11 6.08
N SER A 81 -6.86 -4.43 5.86
CA SER A 81 -6.19 -5.38 6.78
C SER A 81 -4.67 -5.20 6.91
N ASN A 82 -4.04 -4.35 6.09
CA ASN A 82 -2.61 -4.05 6.13
C ASN A 82 -2.33 -2.53 6.27
N SER A 83 -3.35 -1.70 6.56
CA SER A 83 -3.21 -0.24 6.66
C SER A 83 -2.92 0.24 8.08
#